data_AF-A0A327YII2-F1
#
_entry.id   AF-A0A327YII2-F1
#
_cell.length_a   1.000
_cell.length_b   1.000
_cell.length_c   1.000
_cell.angle_alpha   90.00
_cell.angle_beta   90.00
_cell.angle_gamma   90.00
#
_symmetry.space_group_name_H-M   'P 1'
#
loop_
_entity.id
_entity.type
_entity.pdbx_description
1 polymer ?
#
loop_
_entity_poly.entity_id
_entity_poly.type
_entity_poly.pdbx_seq_one_letter_code
_entity_poly.pdbx_strand_id
1 'polypeptide(L)'
;MSEQTKAAAAISDPGENGRAEHNRGDRLTVQLGNVAAWLFPVLMVAICAQVVLRQAGHNQAWLDDLQWWLYGAAVLVGIGYAVVTDSHVRVDILYDNFDRAKRVRIDIFGLVWLFLPFIILCWDVTLDYALTSIRAGEGSDSPNGLHNLWILKSFMNLAFVFIAIAVWSTYVRLLGDLTRPVLWKQLFWAFPSVAYAVNLALYYALFGFFYLTRGENTSSRDVGRLPVFGELEFGAHDMRYTVLGALILTVLLIAVLRAVAPREA
;
A
#
# COMPACT_ATOMS: atom_id res chain seq x y z
N MET A 1 5.20 15.56 41.52
CA MET A 1 5.21 15.08 40.11
C MET A 1 3.89 15.51 39.50
N SER A 2 3.92 16.43 38.54
CA SER A 2 2.71 16.93 37.88
C SER A 2 2.07 15.82 37.04
N GLU A 3 0.76 15.93 36.81
CA GLU A 3 -0.03 14.99 36.02
C GLU A 3 0.56 14.77 34.61
N GLN A 4 1.21 15.80 34.06
CA GLN A 4 1.95 15.73 32.80
C GLN A 4 3.18 14.80 32.84
N THR A 5 3.84 14.64 33.99
CA THR A 5 4.96 13.69 34.13
C THR A 5 4.48 12.24 34.20
N LYS A 6 3.23 11.99 34.62
CA LYS A 6 2.64 10.65 34.63
C LYS A 6 2.15 10.23 33.24
N ALA A 7 1.64 11.16 32.44
CA ALA A 7 1.22 10.91 31.05
C ALA A 7 2.41 10.57 30.13
N ALA A 8 3.56 11.24 30.30
CA ALA A 8 4.76 10.98 29.51
C ALA A 8 5.44 9.62 29.81
N ALA A 9 5.10 8.98 30.94
CA ALA A 9 5.67 7.70 31.39
C ALA A 9 4.66 6.53 31.35
N ALA A 10 3.42 6.78 30.93
CA ALA A 10 2.47 5.71 30.68
C ALA A 10 2.95 4.95 29.44
N ILE A 11 3.34 3.68 29.61
CA ILE A 11 3.56 2.77 28.49
C ILE A 11 2.18 2.54 27.84
N SER A 12 1.80 3.44 26.93
CA SER A 12 0.59 3.28 26.12
C SER A 12 0.97 2.51 24.87
N ASP A 13 0.32 1.36 24.65
CA ASP A 13 0.44 0.63 23.39
C ASP A 13 0.01 1.56 22.24
N PRO A 14 0.84 1.77 21.21
CA PRO A 14 0.44 2.56 20.05
C PRO A 14 -0.86 2.08 19.40
N GLY A 15 -1.21 0.80 19.56
CA GLY A 15 -2.47 0.21 19.09
C GLY A 15 -3.72 0.64 19.89
N GLU A 16 -3.54 1.28 21.05
CA GLU A 16 -4.63 1.85 21.86
C GLU A 16 -4.90 3.32 21.54
N ASN A 17 -3.97 4.00 20.87
CA ASN A 17 -4.14 5.38 20.43
C ASN A 17 -5.33 5.48 19.47
N GLY A 18 -6.33 6.30 19.81
CA GLY A 18 -7.50 6.52 18.94
C GLY A 18 -8.40 5.29 18.74
N ARG A 19 -8.26 4.22 19.55
CA ARG A 19 -8.97 2.95 19.35
C ARG A 19 -10.49 3.06 19.32
N ALA A 20 -11.07 4.05 20.02
CA ALA A 20 -12.50 4.32 19.99
C ALA A 20 -12.99 4.79 18.60
N GLU A 21 -12.13 5.46 17.84
CA GLU A 21 -12.39 6.02 16.51
C GLU A 21 -12.08 5.01 15.39
N HIS A 22 -11.44 3.87 15.71
CA HIS A 22 -11.05 2.85 14.74
C HIS A 22 -12.27 2.17 14.12
N ASN A 23 -12.33 2.22 12.80
CA ASN A 23 -13.30 1.44 12.04
C ASN A 23 -12.90 -0.05 12.00
N ARG A 24 -13.67 -0.88 11.28
CA ARG A 24 -13.37 -2.32 11.19
C ARG A 24 -12.05 -2.63 10.48
N GLY A 25 -11.70 -1.87 9.45
CA GLY A 25 -10.45 -2.04 8.70
C GLY A 25 -9.24 -1.69 9.57
N ASP A 26 -9.32 -0.60 10.31
CA ASP A 26 -8.28 -0.15 11.24
C ASP A 26 -7.99 -1.21 12.30
N ARG A 27 -9.05 -1.82 12.86
CA ARG A 27 -8.92 -2.90 13.85
C ARG A 27 -8.26 -4.15 13.27
N LEU A 28 -8.62 -4.53 12.05
CA LEU A 28 -8.01 -5.68 11.37
C LEU A 28 -6.53 -5.42 11.09
N THR A 29 -6.18 -4.22 10.60
CA THR A 29 -4.79 -3.82 10.38
C THR A 29 -3.97 -3.84 11.66
N VAL A 30 -4.51 -3.30 12.77
CA VAL A 30 -3.83 -3.32 14.07
C VAL A 30 -3.63 -4.76 14.57
N GLN A 31 -4.64 -5.63 14.43
CA GLN A 31 -4.51 -7.04 14.82
C GLN A 31 -3.43 -7.76 14.02
N LEU A 32 -3.43 -7.59 12.70
CA LEU A 32 -2.41 -8.19 11.82
C LEU A 32 -1.01 -7.61 12.12
N GLY A 33 -0.91 -6.31 12.40
CA GLY A 33 0.33 -5.68 12.85
C GLY A 33 0.85 -6.23 14.16
N ASN A 34 -0.02 -6.43 15.16
CA ASN A 34 0.35 -7.00 16.45
C ASN A 34 0.82 -8.46 16.33
N VAL A 35 0.21 -9.25 15.43
CA VAL A 35 0.68 -10.61 15.13
C VAL A 35 2.03 -10.56 14.43
N ALA A 36 2.20 -9.70 13.42
CA ALA A 36 3.46 -9.55 12.69
C ALA A 36 4.59 -8.96 13.55
N ALA A 37 4.28 -8.22 14.61
CA ALA A 37 5.29 -7.68 15.54
C ALA A 37 6.13 -8.79 16.21
N TRP A 38 5.59 -10.01 16.34
CA TRP A 38 6.33 -11.18 16.83
C TRP A 38 7.48 -11.61 15.91
N LEU A 39 7.50 -11.16 14.65
CA LEU A 39 8.63 -11.36 13.76
C LEU A 39 9.90 -10.64 14.27
N PHE A 40 9.79 -9.54 15.02
CA PHE A 40 10.95 -8.81 15.55
C PHE A 40 11.72 -9.59 16.64
N PRO A 41 11.08 -10.17 17.68
CA PRO A 41 11.76 -11.08 18.59
C PRO A 41 12.40 -12.28 17.88
N VAL A 42 11.71 -12.88 16.90
CA VAL A 42 12.24 -14.01 16.13
C VAL A 42 13.47 -13.58 15.31
N LEU A 43 13.40 -12.41 14.67
CA LEU A 43 14.52 -11.78 13.97
C LEU A 43 15.69 -11.52 14.91
N MET A 44 15.45 -11.00 16.12
CA MET A 44 16.49 -10.77 17.12
C MET A 44 17.20 -12.08 17.49
N VAL A 45 16.45 -13.15 17.72
CA VAL A 45 17.02 -14.48 17.98
C VAL A 45 17.86 -14.97 16.79
N ALA A 46 17.37 -14.79 15.56
CA ALA A 46 18.11 -15.16 14.35
C ALA A 46 19.44 -14.38 14.22
N ILE A 47 19.43 -13.07 14.46
CA ILE A 47 20.63 -12.23 14.47
C ILE A 47 21.61 -12.69 15.54
N CYS A 48 21.16 -12.87 16.79
CA CYS A 48 22.02 -13.33 17.89
C CYS A 48 22.62 -14.71 17.60
N ALA A 49 21.82 -15.65 17.08
CA ALA A 49 22.28 -16.97 16.69
C ALA A 49 23.36 -16.88 15.60
N GLN A 50 23.16 -16.04 14.58
CA GLN A 50 24.14 -15.85 13.52
C GLN A 50 25.45 -15.27 14.05
N VAL A 51 25.40 -14.30 14.96
CA VAL A 51 26.60 -13.72 15.57
C VAL A 51 27.39 -14.77 16.36
N VAL A 52 26.71 -15.61 17.14
CA VAL A 52 27.35 -16.69 17.90
C VAL A 52 27.96 -17.74 16.98
N LEU A 53 27.22 -18.19 15.96
CA LEU A 53 27.71 -19.17 14.99
C LEU A 53 28.93 -18.63 14.24
N ARG A 54 28.87 -17.37 13.81
CA ARG A 54 29.97 -16.69 13.11
C ARG A 54 31.22 -16.63 13.99
N GLN A 55 31.07 -16.34 15.27
CA GLN A 55 32.20 -16.38 16.23
C GLN A 55 32.74 -17.78 16.47
N ALA A 56 31.91 -18.82 16.36
CA ALA A 56 32.33 -20.22 16.39
C ALA A 56 32.95 -20.71 15.07
N GLY A 57 33.12 -19.83 14.07
CA GLY A 57 33.69 -20.17 12.76
C GLY A 57 32.69 -20.74 11.74
N HIS A 58 31.39 -20.74 12.06
CA HIS A 58 30.33 -21.22 11.18
C HIS A 58 29.47 -20.04 10.68
N ASN A 59 29.59 -19.67 9.39
CA ASN A 59 28.70 -18.67 8.80
C ASN A 59 27.60 -19.34 7.97
N GLN A 60 26.34 -19.12 8.34
CA GLN A 60 25.18 -19.74 7.67
C GLN A 60 24.48 -18.72 6.78
N ALA A 61 24.62 -18.85 5.45
CA ALA A 61 24.02 -17.89 4.51
C ALA A 61 22.49 -17.88 4.57
N TRP A 62 21.84 -19.03 4.75
CA TRP A 62 20.40 -19.10 4.94
C TRP A 62 19.93 -18.31 6.16
N LEU A 63 20.73 -18.24 7.23
CA LEU A 63 20.33 -17.49 8.41
C LEU A 63 20.44 -15.98 8.17
N ASP A 64 21.38 -15.53 7.32
CA ASP A 64 21.40 -14.15 6.84
C ASP A 64 20.17 -13.86 5.98
N ASP A 65 19.86 -14.70 4.99
CA ASP A 65 18.68 -14.51 4.14
C ASP A 65 17.37 -14.45 4.97
N LEU A 66 17.21 -15.34 5.95
CA LEU A 66 16.04 -15.36 6.83
C LEU A 66 15.87 -14.04 7.59
N GLN A 67 16.97 -13.42 8.04
CA GLN A 67 16.90 -12.12 8.72
C GLN A 67 16.32 -11.05 7.82
N TRP A 68 16.75 -10.99 6.56
CA TRP A 68 16.23 -10.03 5.58
C TRP A 68 14.76 -10.29 5.27
N TRP A 69 14.36 -11.56 5.19
CA TRP A 69 12.96 -11.92 4.95
C TRP A 69 12.06 -11.53 6.12
N LEU A 70 12.47 -11.85 7.35
CA LEU A 70 11.73 -11.49 8.57
C LEU A 70 11.65 -9.98 8.74
N TYR A 71 12.75 -9.28 8.54
CA TYR A 71 12.80 -7.81 8.64
C TYR A 71 11.91 -7.15 7.59
N GLY A 72 12.04 -7.54 6.31
CA GLY A 72 11.22 -7.01 5.23
C GLY A 72 9.74 -7.26 5.47
N ALA A 73 9.37 -8.47 5.89
CA ALA A 73 7.99 -8.80 6.20
C ALA A 73 7.42 -7.98 7.36
N ALA A 74 8.18 -7.87 8.46
CA ALA A 74 7.79 -7.12 9.64
C ALA A 74 7.62 -5.62 9.34
N VAL A 75 8.56 -5.03 8.60
CA VAL A 75 8.53 -3.60 8.24
C VAL A 75 7.37 -3.29 7.31
N LEU A 76 7.11 -4.10 6.28
CA LEU A 76 6.01 -3.84 5.34
C LEU A 76 4.65 -3.89 6.03
N VAL A 77 4.43 -4.86 6.93
CA VAL A 77 3.22 -4.88 7.76
C VAL A 77 3.20 -3.71 8.75
N GLY A 78 4.36 -3.37 9.32
CA GLY A 78 4.54 -2.24 10.23
C GLY A 78 4.16 -0.89 9.62
N ILE A 79 4.36 -0.69 8.31
CA ILE A 79 3.89 0.52 7.60
C ILE A 79 2.36 0.63 7.72
N GLY A 80 1.62 -0.43 7.41
CA GLY A 80 0.16 -0.43 7.52
C GLY A 80 -0.31 -0.15 8.95
N TYR A 81 0.36 -0.74 9.94
CA TYR A 81 0.11 -0.46 11.36
C TYR A 81 0.32 1.03 11.68
N ALA A 82 1.48 1.59 11.31
CA ALA A 82 1.82 2.99 11.57
C ALA A 82 0.86 3.97 10.89
N VAL A 83 0.25 3.60 9.75
CA VAL A 83 -0.75 4.45 9.05
C VAL A 83 -1.99 4.58 9.92
N VAL A 84 -2.43 3.46 10.50
CA VAL A 84 -3.65 3.41 11.31
C VAL A 84 -3.46 4.03 12.68
N THR A 85 -2.32 3.80 13.33
CA THR A 85 -2.00 4.30 14.68
C THR A 85 -1.35 5.68 14.69
N ASP A 86 -1.23 6.30 13.52
CA ASP A 86 -0.58 7.59 13.33
C ASP A 86 0.84 7.68 13.94
N SER A 87 1.59 6.58 13.86
CA SER A 87 2.91 6.45 14.47
C SER A 87 4.06 6.84 13.53
N HIS A 88 3.75 7.52 12.43
CA HIS A 88 4.74 8.04 11.51
C HIS A 88 5.40 9.30 12.07
N VAL A 89 6.67 9.49 11.74
CA VAL A 89 7.37 10.74 12.09
C VAL A 89 6.77 11.87 11.26
N ARG A 90 5.96 12.72 11.90
CA ARG A 90 5.43 13.95 11.32
C ARG A 90 6.38 15.11 11.65
N VAL A 91 6.55 16.03 10.71
CA VAL A 91 7.26 17.29 10.98
C VAL A 91 6.22 18.30 11.48
N ASP A 92 5.97 18.28 12.80
CA ASP A 92 4.82 18.96 13.41
C ASP A 92 4.95 20.49 13.55
N ILE A 93 6.08 21.08 13.15
CA ILE A 93 6.35 22.53 13.28
C ILE A 93 5.30 23.39 12.54
N LEU A 94 4.70 22.86 11.47
CA LEU A 94 3.67 23.55 10.70
C LEU A 94 2.24 23.26 11.18
N TYR A 95 2.05 22.22 11.98
CA TYR A 95 0.73 21.70 12.35
C TYR A 95 0.15 22.31 13.64
N ASP A 96 1.02 22.78 14.54
CA ASP A 96 0.60 23.32 15.85
C ASP A 96 -0.37 24.50 15.74
N ASN A 97 -0.27 25.29 14.67
CA ASN A 97 -1.13 26.46 14.45
C ASN A 97 -2.36 26.19 13.57
N PHE A 98 -2.62 24.93 13.19
CA PHE A 98 -3.72 24.60 12.28
C PHE A 98 -4.96 24.07 13.03
N ASP A 99 -6.12 24.62 12.67
CA ASP A 99 -7.41 24.09 13.10
C ASP A 99 -7.55 22.59 12.75
N ARG A 100 -8.30 21.84 13.57
CA ARG A 100 -8.51 20.39 13.38
C ARG A 100 -8.97 20.06 11.96
N ALA A 101 -9.91 20.83 11.40
CA ALA A 101 -10.40 20.60 10.03
C ALA A 101 -9.32 20.78 8.96
N LYS A 102 -8.36 21.70 9.16
CA LYS A 102 -7.26 21.93 8.22
C LYS A 102 -6.25 20.79 8.28
N ARG A 103 -5.92 20.32 9.49
CA ARG A 103 -5.03 19.16 9.70
C ARG A 103 -5.58 17.91 9.00
N VAL A 104 -6.86 17.60 9.23
CA VAL A 104 -7.49 16.43 8.59
C VAL A 104 -7.53 16.54 7.06
N ARG A 105 -7.73 17.74 6.49
CA ARG A 105 -7.65 17.92 5.02
C ARG A 105 -6.25 17.63 4.48
N ILE A 106 -5.22 18.06 5.18
CA ILE A 106 -3.81 17.81 4.79
C ILE A 106 -3.50 16.32 4.91
N ASP A 107 -3.93 15.67 5.98
CA ASP A 107 -3.73 14.23 6.17
C ASP A 107 -4.45 13.42 5.09
N ILE A 108 -5.70 13.75 4.77
CA ILE A 108 -6.43 13.14 3.66
C ILE A 108 -5.66 13.32 2.35
N PHE A 109 -5.23 14.55 2.05
CA PHE A 109 -4.46 14.84 0.84
C PHE A 109 -3.18 13.98 0.78
N GLY A 110 -2.37 13.96 1.84
CA GLY A 110 -1.16 13.15 1.91
C GLY A 110 -1.44 11.66 1.69
N LEU A 111 -2.50 11.12 2.30
CA LEU A 111 -2.87 9.71 2.19
C LEU A 111 -3.34 9.35 0.78
N VAL A 112 -4.28 10.09 0.17
CA VAL A 112 -4.94 9.64 -1.08
C VAL A 112 -4.44 10.31 -2.35
N TRP A 113 -3.68 11.40 -2.25
CA TRP A 113 -3.05 12.04 -3.42
C TRP A 113 -1.59 11.63 -3.59
N LEU A 114 -0.89 11.30 -2.51
CA LEU A 114 0.54 11.02 -2.55
C LEU A 114 0.85 9.56 -2.18
N PHE A 115 0.39 9.11 -1.02
CA PHE A 115 0.80 7.80 -0.51
C PHE A 115 0.07 6.61 -1.15
N LEU A 116 -1.26 6.63 -1.23
CA LEU A 116 -2.04 5.57 -1.86
C LEU A 116 -1.70 5.33 -3.34
N PRO A 117 -1.52 6.34 -4.23
CA PRO A 117 -1.14 6.07 -5.61
C PRO A 117 0.30 5.54 -5.69
N PHE A 118 1.20 5.97 -4.80
CA PHE A 118 2.53 5.40 -4.68
C PHE A 118 2.49 3.92 -4.28
N ILE A 119 1.64 3.54 -3.32
CA ILE A 119 1.48 2.13 -2.91
C ILE A 119 0.88 1.28 -4.04
N ILE A 120 -0.09 1.81 -4.80
CA ILE A 120 -0.63 1.13 -5.99
C ILE A 120 0.46 0.94 -7.05
N LEU A 121 1.32 1.94 -7.27
CA LEU A 121 2.44 1.86 -8.19
C LEU A 121 3.46 0.80 -7.74
N CYS A 122 3.81 0.77 -6.46
CA CYS A 122 4.69 -0.26 -5.89
C CYS A 122 4.10 -1.66 -6.07
N TRP A 123 2.79 -1.82 -5.84
CA TRP A 123 2.10 -3.08 -6.09
C TRP A 123 2.21 -3.50 -7.56
N ASP A 124 1.93 -2.59 -8.49
CA ASP A 124 1.98 -2.87 -9.92
C ASP A 124 3.37 -3.32 -10.38
N VAL A 125 4.40 -2.55 -10.04
CA VAL A 125 5.79 -2.87 -10.38
C VAL A 125 6.19 -4.21 -9.78
N THR A 126 5.92 -4.43 -8.49
CA THR A 126 6.38 -5.65 -7.82
C THR A 126 5.61 -6.92 -8.21
N LEU A 127 4.44 -6.78 -8.83
CA LEU A 127 3.66 -7.93 -9.30
C LEU A 127 4.44 -8.70 -10.38
N ASP A 128 5.00 -8.02 -11.37
CA ASP A 128 5.77 -8.66 -12.44
C ASP A 128 7.07 -9.29 -11.91
N TYR A 129 7.72 -8.65 -10.94
CA TYR A 129 8.89 -9.21 -10.25
C TYR A 129 8.54 -10.50 -9.51
N ALA A 130 7.40 -10.53 -8.81
CA ALA A 130 6.94 -11.72 -8.10
C ALA A 130 6.60 -12.86 -9.09
N LEU A 131 5.85 -12.57 -10.16
CA LEU A 131 5.48 -13.57 -11.15
C LEU A 131 6.68 -14.15 -11.88
N THR A 132 7.65 -13.31 -12.26
CA THR A 132 8.89 -13.75 -12.91
C THR A 132 9.72 -14.61 -11.97
N SER A 133 9.83 -14.24 -10.69
CA SER A 133 10.54 -15.01 -9.67
C SER A 133 9.93 -16.40 -9.44
N ILE A 134 8.59 -16.49 -9.39
CA ILE A 134 7.87 -17.77 -9.26
C ILE A 134 8.18 -18.68 -10.46
N ARG A 135 8.09 -18.14 -11.69
CA ARG A 135 8.36 -18.92 -12.92
C ARG A 135 9.81 -19.39 -13.00
N ALA A 136 10.74 -18.58 -12.50
CA ALA A 136 12.16 -18.91 -12.46
C ALA A 136 12.52 -19.89 -11.32
N GLY A 137 11.62 -20.12 -10.35
CA GLY A 137 11.94 -20.89 -9.15
C GLY A 137 13.10 -20.26 -8.37
N GLU A 138 13.15 -18.93 -8.30
CA GLU A 138 14.29 -18.17 -7.81
C GLU A 138 14.65 -18.56 -6.36
N GLY A 139 15.94 -18.75 -6.11
CA GLY A 139 16.52 -19.00 -4.78
C GLY A 139 17.59 -17.96 -4.45
N SER A 140 18.16 -18.07 -3.26
CA SER A 140 19.30 -17.26 -2.86
C SER A 140 20.51 -17.46 -3.78
N ASP A 141 21.27 -16.39 -3.99
CA ASP A 141 22.55 -16.42 -4.71
C ASP A 141 23.62 -17.23 -3.95
N SER A 142 23.42 -17.42 -2.64
CA SER A 142 24.33 -18.20 -1.81
C SER A 142 24.07 -19.70 -1.97
N PRO A 143 25.12 -20.53 -2.15
CA PRO A 143 24.97 -21.99 -2.28
C PRO A 143 24.30 -22.67 -1.07
N ASN A 144 24.37 -22.06 0.11
CA ASN A 144 23.72 -22.50 1.36
C ASN A 144 22.68 -21.48 1.84
N GLY A 145 22.04 -20.76 0.92
CA GLY A 145 21.04 -19.73 1.21
C GLY A 145 19.60 -20.28 1.26
N LEU A 146 18.63 -19.41 1.54
CA LEU A 146 17.22 -19.81 1.46
C LEU A 146 16.82 -20.07 0.00
N HIS A 147 16.25 -21.25 -0.23
CA HIS A 147 15.56 -21.54 -1.48
C HIS A 147 14.20 -20.83 -1.51
N ASN A 148 13.62 -20.68 -2.69
CA ASN A 148 12.28 -20.10 -2.88
C ASN A 148 12.16 -18.61 -2.51
N LEU A 149 13.12 -17.78 -2.94
CA LEU A 149 13.10 -16.33 -2.80
C LEU A 149 11.82 -15.68 -3.33
N TRP A 150 11.16 -16.34 -4.29
CA TRP A 150 9.85 -15.93 -4.79
C TRP A 150 8.80 -15.76 -3.67
N ILE A 151 8.89 -16.50 -2.56
CA ILE A 151 7.99 -16.35 -1.40
C ILE A 151 8.06 -14.93 -0.84
N LEU A 152 9.27 -14.39 -0.66
CA LEU A 152 9.47 -13.03 -0.17
C LEU A 152 8.92 -12.00 -1.16
N LYS A 153 9.19 -12.17 -2.46
CA LYS A 153 8.71 -11.24 -3.50
C LYS A 153 7.18 -11.25 -3.61
N SER A 154 6.56 -12.43 -3.51
CA SER A 154 5.10 -12.57 -3.43
C SER A 154 4.53 -11.94 -2.17
N PHE A 155 5.17 -12.15 -1.01
CA PHE A 155 4.76 -11.53 0.24
C PHE A 155 4.84 -10.00 0.16
N MET A 156 5.91 -9.46 -0.44
CA MET A 156 6.06 -8.01 -0.64
C MET A 156 4.90 -7.43 -1.45
N ASN A 157 4.50 -8.10 -2.54
CA ASN A 157 3.34 -7.69 -3.32
C ASN A 157 2.04 -7.73 -2.50
N LEU A 158 1.80 -8.80 -1.75
CA LEU A 158 0.64 -8.92 -0.85
C LEU A 158 0.63 -7.83 0.24
N ALA A 159 1.81 -7.48 0.76
CA ALA A 159 1.93 -6.46 1.78
C ALA A 159 1.57 -5.06 1.26
N PHE A 160 1.83 -4.74 -0.01
CA PHE A 160 1.33 -3.48 -0.60
C PHE A 160 -0.20 -3.43 -0.68
N VAL A 161 -0.86 -4.55 -0.94
CA VAL A 161 -2.33 -4.63 -0.86
C VAL A 161 -2.81 -4.37 0.57
N PHE A 162 -2.15 -4.98 1.55
CA PHE A 162 -2.44 -4.73 2.97
C PHE A 162 -2.26 -3.26 3.36
N ILE A 163 -1.17 -2.61 2.94
CA ILE A 163 -0.93 -1.18 3.17
C ILE A 163 -2.01 -0.34 2.48
N ALA A 164 -2.41 -0.66 1.24
CA ALA A 164 -3.47 0.05 0.54
C ALA A 164 -4.82 -0.03 1.29
N ILE A 165 -5.14 -1.19 1.88
CA ILE A 165 -6.32 -1.37 2.73
C ILE A 165 -6.21 -0.51 3.99
N ALA A 166 -5.05 -0.49 4.66
CA ALA A 166 -4.81 0.34 5.84
C ALA A 166 -4.95 1.85 5.56
N VAL A 167 -4.42 2.30 4.41
CA VAL A 167 -4.52 3.68 3.94
C VAL A 167 -5.97 4.03 3.62
N TRP A 168 -6.68 3.18 2.86
CA TRP A 168 -8.09 3.41 2.54
C TRP A 168 -8.96 3.47 3.80
N SER A 169 -8.71 2.57 4.73
CA SER A 169 -9.40 2.52 6.02
C SER A 169 -9.21 3.80 6.84
N THR A 170 -7.95 4.25 6.98
CA THR A 170 -7.63 5.49 7.68
C THR A 170 -8.23 6.71 6.98
N TYR A 171 -8.17 6.74 5.66
CA TYR A 171 -8.79 7.79 4.85
C TYR A 171 -10.30 7.89 5.09
N VAL A 172 -11.02 6.76 5.07
CA VAL A 172 -12.48 6.75 5.29
C VAL A 172 -12.83 7.24 6.70
N ARG A 173 -12.03 6.87 7.71
CA ARG A 173 -12.14 7.38 9.09
C ARG A 173 -11.97 8.91 9.13
N LEU A 174 -10.88 9.43 8.57
CA LEU A 174 -10.59 10.87 8.51
C LEU A 174 -11.63 11.65 7.70
N LEU A 175 -12.17 11.07 6.63
CA LEU A 175 -13.24 11.70 5.85
C LEU A 175 -14.52 11.84 6.68
N GLY A 176 -14.78 10.89 7.58
CA GLY A 176 -15.91 10.92 8.52
C GLY A 176 -15.92 12.15 9.44
N ASP A 177 -14.74 12.67 9.81
CA ASP A 177 -14.59 13.89 10.61
C ASP A 177 -15.03 15.16 9.85
N LEU A 178 -15.00 15.13 8.51
CA LEU A 178 -15.37 16.27 7.66
C LEU A 178 -16.80 16.15 7.13
N THR A 179 -17.16 14.97 6.62
CA THR A 179 -18.43 14.74 5.93
C THR A 179 -18.87 13.29 6.06
N ARG A 180 -20.17 13.02 5.90
CA ARG A 180 -20.66 11.63 5.82
C ARG A 180 -19.95 10.88 4.67
N PRO A 181 -19.21 9.78 4.95
CA PRO A 181 -18.36 9.12 3.96
C PRO A 181 -19.18 8.18 3.06
N VAL A 182 -20.05 8.73 2.23
CA VAL A 182 -20.75 7.99 1.17
C VAL A 182 -19.78 7.62 0.03
N LEU A 183 -20.00 6.50 -0.65
CA LEU A 183 -19.06 5.94 -1.63
C LEU A 183 -18.60 6.96 -2.68
N TRP A 184 -19.51 7.73 -3.28
CA TRP A 184 -19.11 8.71 -4.30
C TRP A 184 -18.19 9.81 -3.75
N LYS A 185 -18.35 10.22 -2.47
CA LYS A 185 -17.43 11.17 -1.82
C LYS A 185 -16.09 10.53 -1.53
N GLN A 186 -16.09 9.27 -1.11
CA GLN A 186 -14.86 8.51 -0.91
C GLN A 186 -14.06 8.43 -2.21
N LEU A 187 -14.72 8.15 -3.33
CA LEU A 187 -14.07 8.09 -4.64
C LEU A 187 -13.60 9.47 -5.13
N PHE A 188 -14.40 10.52 -4.88
CA PHE A 188 -14.09 11.88 -5.32
C PHE A 188 -12.87 12.49 -4.60
N TRP A 189 -12.80 12.37 -3.28
CA TRP A 189 -11.67 12.93 -2.52
C TRP A 189 -10.37 12.17 -2.77
N ALA A 190 -10.47 10.87 -3.08
CA ALA A 190 -9.36 10.01 -3.49
C ALA A 190 -9.16 9.96 -5.01
N PHE A 191 -9.60 10.99 -5.75
CA PHE A 191 -9.68 10.95 -7.21
C PHE A 191 -8.39 10.48 -7.91
N PRO A 192 -7.17 10.98 -7.60
CA PRO A 192 -5.97 10.51 -8.29
C PRO A 192 -5.69 9.02 -8.08
N SER A 193 -5.80 8.55 -6.84
CA SER A 193 -5.63 7.13 -6.52
C SER A 193 -6.66 6.24 -7.18
N VAL A 194 -7.93 6.66 -7.15
CA VAL A 194 -9.03 5.91 -7.75
C VAL A 194 -8.91 5.89 -9.26
N ALA A 195 -8.62 7.03 -9.90
CA ALA A 195 -8.40 7.11 -11.33
C ALA A 195 -7.23 6.21 -11.76
N TYR A 196 -6.13 6.21 -11.00
CA TYR A 196 -4.99 5.35 -11.26
C TYR A 196 -5.33 3.85 -11.08
N ALA A 197 -6.03 3.49 -10.00
CA ALA A 197 -6.48 2.12 -9.76
C ALA A 197 -7.45 1.62 -10.85
N VAL A 198 -8.39 2.47 -11.28
CA VAL A 198 -9.33 2.15 -12.37
C VAL A 198 -8.57 1.99 -13.69
N ASN A 199 -7.64 2.88 -14.00
CA ASN A 199 -6.78 2.74 -15.18
C ASN A 199 -6.03 1.41 -15.16
N LEU A 200 -5.46 1.04 -14.01
CA LEU A 200 -4.74 -0.21 -13.84
C LEU A 200 -5.64 -1.44 -13.97
N ALA A 201 -6.84 -1.40 -13.38
CA ALA A 201 -7.82 -2.46 -13.49
C ALA A 201 -8.29 -2.65 -14.94
N LEU A 202 -8.55 -1.55 -15.66
CA LEU A 202 -8.88 -1.61 -17.09
C LEU A 202 -7.72 -2.15 -17.92
N TYR A 203 -6.49 -1.71 -17.65
CA TYR A 203 -5.28 -2.21 -18.29
C TYR A 203 -5.17 -3.74 -18.13
N TYR A 204 -5.23 -4.26 -16.91
CA TYR A 204 -5.13 -5.69 -16.65
C TYR A 204 -6.32 -6.49 -17.14
N ALA A 205 -7.54 -5.94 -17.10
CA ALA A 205 -8.72 -6.59 -17.66
C ALA A 205 -8.62 -6.73 -19.19
N LEU A 206 -8.21 -5.67 -19.88
CA LEU A 206 -7.95 -5.71 -21.32
C LEU A 206 -6.80 -6.66 -21.64
N PHE A 207 -5.71 -6.61 -20.87
CA PHE A 207 -4.55 -7.50 -21.05
C PHE A 207 -4.97 -8.96 -20.91
N GLY A 208 -5.70 -9.31 -19.85
CA GLY A 208 -6.24 -10.64 -19.63
C GLY A 208 -7.21 -11.08 -20.73
N PHE A 209 -8.10 -10.18 -21.17
CA PHE A 209 -9.02 -10.45 -22.28
C PHE A 209 -8.26 -10.78 -23.57
N PHE A 210 -7.26 -9.98 -23.96
CA PHE A 210 -6.47 -10.23 -25.17
C PHE A 210 -5.55 -11.45 -25.04
N TYR A 211 -5.07 -11.74 -23.83
CA TYR A 211 -4.26 -12.93 -23.54
C TYR A 211 -5.09 -14.22 -23.67
N LEU A 212 -6.33 -14.22 -23.18
CA LEU A 212 -7.21 -15.40 -23.23
C LEU A 212 -7.89 -15.60 -24.60
N THR A 213 -8.14 -14.52 -25.35
CA THR A 213 -8.83 -14.60 -26.65
C THR A 213 -7.91 -14.93 -27.82
N ARG A 214 -6.59 -14.77 -27.67
CA ARG A 214 -5.61 -15.16 -28.68
C ARG A 214 -5.10 -16.58 -28.42
N GLY A 215 -4.94 -17.35 -29.50
CA GLY A 215 -4.62 -18.78 -29.45
C GLY A 215 -3.34 -19.12 -28.67
N GLU A 216 -3.18 -20.41 -28.37
CA GLU A 216 -2.21 -20.97 -27.40
C GLU A 216 -0.72 -20.57 -27.59
N ASN A 217 -0.33 -20.05 -28.75
CA ASN A 217 1.05 -19.62 -29.05
C ASN A 217 1.34 -18.13 -28.79
N THR A 218 0.45 -17.39 -28.13
CA THR A 218 0.64 -15.95 -27.90
C THR A 218 1.48 -15.69 -26.65
N SER A 219 2.64 -15.04 -26.79
CA SER A 219 3.46 -14.64 -25.64
C SER A 219 2.90 -13.38 -24.96
N SER A 220 3.11 -13.21 -23.65
CA SER A 220 2.73 -12.00 -22.90
C SER A 220 3.30 -10.72 -23.53
N ARG A 221 4.48 -10.83 -24.17
CA ARG A 221 5.14 -9.72 -24.88
C ARG A 221 4.39 -9.30 -26.14
N ASP A 222 3.70 -10.23 -26.80
CA ASP A 222 2.97 -9.95 -28.04
C ASP A 222 1.66 -9.24 -27.74
N VAL A 223 1.02 -9.56 -26.61
CA VAL A 223 -0.15 -8.84 -26.11
C VAL A 223 0.22 -7.41 -25.75
N GLY A 224 1.32 -7.19 -25.04
CA GLY A 224 1.78 -5.85 -24.66
C GLY A 224 2.16 -4.92 -25.82
N ARG A 225 2.36 -5.47 -27.02
CA ARG A 225 2.65 -4.70 -28.25
C ARG A 225 1.40 -4.27 -29.02
N LEU A 226 0.21 -4.65 -28.54
CA LEU A 226 -1.02 -4.24 -29.20
C LEU A 226 -1.17 -2.72 -29.17
N PRO A 227 -1.70 -2.10 -30.24
CA PRO A 227 -1.93 -0.65 -30.29
C PRO A 227 -2.78 -0.11 -29.13
N VAL A 228 -3.61 -0.95 -28.52
CA VAL A 228 -4.43 -0.61 -27.34
C VAL A 228 -3.60 -0.34 -26.08
N PHE A 229 -2.41 -0.93 -25.99
CA PHE A 229 -1.44 -0.70 -24.89
C PHE A 229 -0.29 0.23 -25.29
N GLY A 230 -0.28 0.70 -26.55
CA GLY A 230 0.66 1.71 -26.99
C GLY A 230 0.34 3.06 -26.34
N GLU A 231 1.37 3.90 -26.19
CA GLU A 231 1.14 5.30 -25.87
C GLU A 231 0.39 5.93 -27.05
N LEU A 232 -0.78 6.51 -26.75
CA LEU A 232 -1.55 7.26 -27.72
C LEU A 232 -0.79 8.57 -27.97
N GLU A 233 0.26 8.55 -28.80
CA GLU A 233 1.09 9.73 -29.09
C GLU A 233 0.25 10.81 -29.82
N PHE A 234 -0.42 11.69 -29.07
CA PHE A 234 -1.05 12.89 -29.61
C PHE A 234 -0.01 14.03 -29.80
N GLY A 235 1.15 13.69 -30.37
CA GLY A 235 2.24 14.63 -30.61
C GLY A 235 2.65 15.43 -29.36
N ALA A 236 3.33 16.58 -29.56
CA ALA A 236 3.92 17.36 -28.47
C ALA A 236 2.94 17.97 -27.44
N HIS A 237 1.62 17.78 -27.58
CA HIS A 237 0.58 18.41 -26.75
C HIS A 237 -0.25 17.41 -25.92
N ASP A 238 0.14 16.14 -25.94
CA ASP A 238 -0.60 15.01 -25.40
C ASP A 238 -1.10 15.21 -23.96
N MET A 239 -0.16 15.52 -23.05
CA MET A 239 -0.44 15.62 -21.61
C MET A 239 -1.50 16.69 -21.26
N ARG A 240 -1.64 17.74 -22.08
CA ARG A 240 -2.68 18.77 -21.85
C ARG A 240 -4.08 18.22 -22.12
N TYR A 241 -4.22 17.44 -23.20
CA TYR A 241 -5.50 16.89 -23.63
C TYR A 241 -5.90 15.64 -22.84
N THR A 242 -4.95 14.80 -22.43
CA THR A 242 -5.23 13.64 -21.55
C THR A 242 -5.72 14.11 -20.18
N VAL A 243 -5.07 15.13 -19.59
CA VAL A 243 -5.48 15.70 -18.29
C VAL A 243 -6.84 16.39 -18.40
N LEU A 244 -7.07 17.18 -19.45
CA LEU A 244 -8.38 17.81 -19.71
C LEU A 244 -9.48 16.76 -19.92
N GLY A 245 -9.21 15.71 -20.72
CA GLY A 245 -10.14 14.62 -20.97
C GLY A 245 -10.48 13.84 -19.71
N ALA A 246 -9.49 13.50 -18.89
CA ALA A 246 -9.70 12.84 -17.61
C ALA A 246 -10.54 13.71 -16.66
N LEU A 247 -10.28 15.01 -16.58
CA LEU A 247 -11.06 15.95 -15.78
C LEU A 247 -12.53 16.00 -16.22
N ILE A 248 -12.76 16.15 -17.53
CA ILE A 248 -14.12 16.21 -18.11
C ILE A 248 -14.86 14.89 -17.90
N LEU A 249 -14.23 13.76 -18.19
CA LEU A 249 -14.82 12.44 -18.03
C LEU A 249 -15.21 12.19 -16.57
N THR A 250 -14.36 12.61 -15.64
CA THR A 250 -14.60 12.48 -14.20
C THR A 250 -15.80 13.30 -13.75
N VAL A 251 -15.90 14.57 -14.19
CA VAL A 251 -17.06 15.41 -13.89
C VAL A 251 -18.35 14.81 -14.44
N LEU A 252 -18.32 14.26 -15.66
CA LEU A 252 -19.45 13.56 -16.25
C LEU A 252 -19.83 12.30 -15.46
N LEU A 253 -18.85 11.50 -15.06
CA LEU A 253 -19.07 10.28 -14.29
C LEU A 253 -19.70 10.58 -12.93
N ILE A 254 -19.24 11.64 -12.26
CA ILE A 254 -19.82 12.14 -11.01
C ILE A 254 -21.26 12.61 -11.23
N ALA A 255 -21.53 13.34 -12.31
CA ALA A 255 -22.88 13.81 -12.63
C ALA A 255 -23.85 12.65 -12.86
N VAL A 256 -23.41 11.61 -13.58
CA VAL A 256 -24.17 10.37 -13.82
C VAL A 256 -24.41 9.63 -12.51
N LEU A 257 -23.37 9.39 -11.71
CA LEU A 257 -23.50 8.71 -10.41
C LEU A 257 -24.42 9.46 -9.45
N ARG A 258 -24.41 10.80 -9.47
CA ARG A 258 -25.32 11.63 -8.69
C ARG A 258 -26.76 11.58 -9.20
N ALA A 259 -26.96 11.46 -10.50
CA ALA A 259 -28.29 11.33 -11.10
C ALA A 259 -28.93 9.95 -10.83
N VAL A 260 -28.11 8.90 -10.72
CA VAL A 260 -28.55 7.52 -10.45
C VAL A 260 -28.74 7.25 -8.95
N ALA A 261 -28.11 8.04 -8.06
CA ALA A 261 -28.24 7.86 -6.62
C ALA A 261 -29.70 8.10 -6.14
N PRO A 262 -30.29 7.19 -5.35
CA PRO A 262 -31.60 7.40 -4.77
C PRO A 262 -31.57 8.65 -3.87
N ARG A 263 -32.54 9.56 -4.08
CA ARG A 263 -32.69 10.76 -3.26
C ARG A 263 -33.18 10.31 -1.89
N GLU A 264 -32.33 10.44 -0.87
CA GLU A 264 -32.75 10.28 0.52
C GLU A 264 -33.85 11.32 0.83
N ALA A 265 -34.99 10.83 1.32
CA ALA A 265 -36.09 11.63 1.88
C ALA A 265 -35.75 12.07 3.30
#